data_AF-A0A538PIA2-F1
#
_entry.id   AF-A0A538PIA2-F1
#
_cell.length_a   1.000
_cell.length_b   1.000
_cell.length_c   1.000
_cell.angle_alpha   90.00
_cell.angle_beta   90.00
_cell.angle_gamma   90.00
#
_symmetry.space_group_name_H-M   'P 1'
#
loop_
_entity.id
_entity.type
_entity.pdbx_description
1 polymer ?
#
loop_
_entity_poly.entity_id
_entity_poly.type
_entity_poly.pdbx_seq_one_letter_code
_entity_poly.pdbx_strand_id
1 'polypeptide(L)'
;MAPAVASEHTVRRRDSTGSWSSLKIASFPRLRHRAGARNLHASHVRVCHRVAPANHQGCRTPMTTETANHQPLDRFDPTGALAEFLDHAPVAIHSVDAAGTILWANRAELDLLGYTAEEYVGQPMVRFAADPDVLLDMLDRVTHGETLRDRDLRLRAKDGTIRHVLINSNMLVQDGKQIATRCFARDITEQKRAERDRDRL
;
A
#
# COMPACT_ATOMS: atom_id res chain seq x y z
N MET A 1 32.56 18.26 -23.24
CA MET A 1 32.06 17.26 -22.28
C MET A 1 32.20 15.90 -22.92
N ALA A 2 32.98 15.00 -22.32
CA ALA A 2 33.16 13.63 -22.82
C ALA A 2 31.90 12.78 -22.56
N PRO A 3 31.53 11.84 -23.45
CA PRO A 3 30.40 10.95 -23.20
C PRO A 3 30.73 9.97 -22.07
N ALA A 4 29.74 9.70 -21.20
CA ALA A 4 29.86 8.71 -20.14
C ALA A 4 29.93 7.30 -20.75
N VAL A 5 31.01 6.57 -20.49
CA VAL A 5 31.24 5.21 -21.00
C VAL A 5 30.63 4.22 -20.01
N ALA A 6 29.72 3.35 -20.50
CA ALA A 6 29.14 2.27 -19.71
C ALA A 6 30.21 1.22 -19.37
N SER A 7 30.16 0.68 -18.14
CA SER A 7 31.00 -0.44 -17.73
C SER A 7 30.19 -1.73 -17.77
N GLU A 8 30.73 -2.74 -18.47
CA GLU A 8 30.17 -4.09 -18.53
C GLU A 8 30.94 -5.03 -17.60
N HIS A 9 30.22 -5.78 -16.78
CA HIS A 9 30.79 -6.87 -15.99
C HIS A 9 30.05 -8.17 -16.30
N THR A 10 30.81 -9.26 -16.43
CA THR A 10 30.27 -10.60 -16.69
C THR A 10 30.30 -11.41 -15.40
N VAL A 11 29.14 -11.84 -14.94
CA VAL A 11 29.00 -12.71 -13.75
C VAL A 11 28.68 -14.12 -14.22
N ARG A 12 29.46 -15.10 -13.75
CA ARG A 12 29.20 -16.52 -14.02
C ARG A 12 28.45 -17.14 -12.85
N ARG A 13 27.34 -17.81 -13.13
CA ARG A 13 26.54 -18.53 -12.14
C ARG A 13 26.41 -19.99 -12.56
N ARG A 14 26.49 -20.87 -11.56
CA ARG A 14 26.25 -22.30 -11.72
C ARG A 14 24.79 -22.58 -11.40
N ASP A 15 24.09 -23.28 -12.30
CA ASP A 15 22.72 -23.70 -12.07
C ASP A 15 22.65 -24.99 -11.23
N SER A 16 21.44 -25.38 -10.84
CA SER A 16 21.19 -26.54 -9.98
C SER A 16 21.50 -27.89 -10.64
N THR A 17 21.75 -27.92 -11.96
CA THR A 17 22.20 -29.10 -12.71
C THR A 17 23.72 -29.12 -12.90
N GLY A 18 24.44 -28.11 -12.38
CA GLY A 18 25.90 -28.05 -12.36
C GLY A 18 26.53 -27.39 -13.59
N SER A 19 25.71 -26.87 -14.52
CA SER A 19 26.12 -26.17 -15.73
C SER A 19 26.43 -24.70 -15.45
N TRP A 20 27.38 -24.15 -16.21
CA TRP A 20 27.84 -22.76 -16.06
C TRP A 20 27.20 -21.87 -17.12
N SER A 21 26.47 -20.85 -16.67
CA SER A 21 25.94 -19.80 -17.55
C SER A 21 26.56 -18.43 -17.20
N SER A 22 26.77 -17.61 -18.23
CA SER A 22 27.38 -16.28 -18.10
C SER A 22 26.32 -15.22 -18.38
N LEU A 23 26.11 -14.29 -17.45
CA LEU A 23 25.21 -13.15 -17.64
C LEU A 23 26.03 -11.86 -17.70
N LYS A 24 25.84 -11.07 -18.76
CA LYS A 24 26.44 -9.73 -18.90
C LYS A 24 25.50 -8.70 -18.30
N ILE A 25 26.03 -7.89 -17.37
CA ILE A 25 25.27 -6.84 -16.70
C ILE A 25 25.95 -5.51 -17.03
N ALA A 26 25.20 -4.60 -17.67
CA ALA A 26 25.64 -3.24 -17.95
C ALA A 26 25.06 -2.31 -16.88
N SER A 27 25.92 -1.53 -16.20
CA SER A 27 25.49 -0.55 -15.20
C SER A 27 25.56 0.86 -15.79
N PHE A 28 24.43 1.57 -15.78
CA PHE A 28 24.35 2.98 -16.22
C PHE A 28 24.19 3.91 -15.02
N PRO A 29 24.96 5.01 -14.93
CA PRO A 29 24.77 5.99 -13.87
C PRO A 29 23.45 6.76 -14.03
N ARG A 30 22.78 7.04 -12.90
CA ARG A 30 21.48 7.73 -12.84
C ARG A 30 21.54 9.13 -13.48
N LEU A 31 20.72 9.35 -14.51
CA LEU A 31 20.51 10.66 -15.12
C LEU A 31 19.63 11.55 -14.22
N ARG A 32 20.11 12.74 -13.86
CA ARG A 32 19.27 13.79 -13.26
C ARG A 32 18.35 14.38 -14.34
N HIS A 33 17.04 14.25 -14.18
CA HIS A 33 16.07 14.86 -15.08
C HIS A 33 16.07 16.39 -14.96
N ARG A 34 16.25 17.07 -16.10
CA ARG A 34 15.99 18.50 -16.29
C ARG A 34 14.64 18.65 -17.00
N ALA A 35 13.84 19.60 -16.54
CA ALA A 35 12.49 19.88 -17.04
C ALA A 35 12.47 20.48 -18.47
N GLY A 36 11.37 20.22 -19.18
CA GLY A 36 10.86 21.06 -20.26
C GLY A 36 10.78 20.41 -21.64
N ALA A 37 9.55 20.18 -22.13
CA ALA A 37 9.01 20.74 -23.38
C ALA A 37 7.78 19.96 -23.90
N ARG A 38 6.86 20.72 -24.50
CA ARG A 38 5.53 20.39 -25.01
C ARG A 38 5.59 19.63 -26.35
N ASN A 39 4.52 18.90 -26.68
CA ASN A 39 3.75 18.95 -27.95
C ASN A 39 2.74 17.79 -27.97
N LEU A 40 1.43 18.06 -27.84
CA LEU A 40 0.46 18.27 -28.92
C LEU A 40 0.21 17.02 -29.80
N HIS A 41 -0.92 16.34 -29.57
CA HIS A 41 -1.87 15.91 -30.61
C HIS A 41 -3.14 15.34 -29.94
N ALA A 42 -4.17 16.18 -29.80
CA ALA A 42 -5.51 15.75 -29.42
C ALA A 42 -6.35 15.59 -30.70
N SER A 43 -6.50 14.34 -31.14
CA SER A 43 -7.40 13.95 -32.22
C SER A 43 -8.85 14.14 -31.78
N HIS A 44 -9.49 15.20 -32.26
CA HIS A 44 -10.93 15.41 -32.05
C HIS A 44 -11.72 14.40 -32.89
N VAL A 45 -12.38 13.44 -32.24
CA VAL A 45 -13.42 12.62 -32.86
C VAL A 45 -14.72 13.43 -32.86
N ARG A 46 -15.16 13.85 -34.04
CA ARG A 46 -16.38 14.64 -34.24
C ARG A 46 -17.56 13.66 -34.46
N VAL A 47 -18.36 13.41 -33.43
CA VAL A 47 -19.61 12.63 -33.56
C VAL A 47 -20.74 13.58 -33.96
N CYS A 48 -21.08 13.61 -35.25
CA CYS A 48 -22.26 14.34 -35.74
C CYS A 48 -23.49 13.42 -35.67
N HIS A 49 -24.38 13.63 -34.69
CA HIS A 49 -25.73 13.11 -34.79
C HIS A 49 -26.55 14.01 -35.72
N ARG A 50 -27.07 13.41 -36.81
CA ARG A 50 -27.97 14.05 -37.77
C ARG A 50 -29.37 14.13 -37.14
N VAL A 51 -29.79 15.32 -36.71
CA VAL A 51 -31.18 15.59 -36.30
C VAL A 51 -31.88 16.31 -37.46
N ALA A 52 -33.00 15.73 -37.94
CA ALA A 52 -33.82 16.29 -39.02
C ALA A 52 -34.62 17.52 -38.54
N PRO A 53 -34.99 18.46 -39.44
CA PRO A 53 -35.64 19.70 -39.02
C PRO A 53 -37.17 19.52 -38.95
N ALA A 54 -37.79 20.11 -37.92
CA ALA A 54 -39.21 20.43 -37.94
C ALA A 54 -39.44 21.81 -37.33
N ASN A 55 -40.11 22.65 -38.11
CA ASN A 55 -40.53 24.03 -37.86
C ASN A 55 -41.07 24.29 -36.45
N HIS A 56 -40.68 25.41 -35.83
CA HIS A 56 -41.62 26.46 -35.40
C HIS A 56 -40.86 27.74 -35.02
N GLN A 57 -41.42 28.88 -35.42
CA GLN A 57 -40.91 30.23 -35.20
C GLN A 57 -40.94 30.64 -33.72
N GLY A 58 -39.88 31.34 -33.29
CA GLY A 58 -39.99 32.34 -32.22
C GLY A 58 -39.40 31.97 -30.86
N CYS A 59 -38.07 31.86 -30.75
CA CYS A 59 -37.36 32.28 -29.54
C CYS A 59 -35.86 32.46 -29.86
N ARG A 60 -35.39 33.71 -29.94
CA ARG A 60 -33.95 34.02 -29.98
C ARG A 60 -33.47 34.33 -28.56
N THR A 61 -33.30 33.29 -27.74
CA THR A 61 -32.38 33.36 -26.60
C THR A 61 -31.04 32.81 -27.06
N PRO A 62 -29.90 33.49 -26.84
CA PRO A 62 -28.61 32.87 -27.07
C PRO A 62 -28.54 31.61 -26.19
N MET A 63 -28.33 30.45 -26.80
CA MET A 63 -27.87 29.27 -26.06
C MET A 63 -26.57 29.70 -25.40
N THR A 64 -26.61 30.00 -24.10
CA THR A 64 -25.42 29.97 -23.28
C THR A 64 -24.92 28.54 -23.37
N THR A 65 -23.85 28.33 -24.12
CA THR A 65 -22.97 27.19 -23.92
C THR A 65 -22.49 27.29 -22.49
N GLU A 66 -23.25 26.69 -21.59
CA GLU A 66 -22.78 26.33 -20.27
C GLU A 66 -21.74 25.26 -20.55
N THR A 67 -20.50 25.71 -20.71
CA THR A 67 -19.33 24.85 -20.78
C THR A 67 -19.32 24.12 -19.45
N ALA A 68 -19.96 22.95 -19.41
CA ALA A 68 -19.87 22.03 -18.30
C ALA A 68 -18.37 21.86 -18.08
N ASN A 69 -17.90 22.46 -17.00
CA ASN A 69 -16.51 22.49 -16.61
C ASN A 69 -16.22 21.08 -16.07
N HIS A 70 -16.22 20.10 -16.96
CA HIS A 70 -15.77 18.75 -16.69
C HIS A 70 -14.26 18.86 -16.47
N GLN A 71 -13.87 19.21 -15.24
CA GLN A 71 -12.50 18.98 -14.80
C GLN A 71 -12.22 17.50 -15.05
N PRO A 72 -11.28 17.15 -15.94
CA PRO A 72 -10.99 15.76 -16.20
C PRO A 72 -10.46 15.11 -14.92
N LEU A 73 -10.93 13.89 -14.64
CA LEU A 73 -10.49 13.03 -13.53
C LEU A 73 -8.99 12.61 -13.63
N ASP A 74 -8.26 13.15 -14.61
CA ASP A 74 -6.88 12.80 -15.01
C ASP A 74 -5.78 13.29 -14.05
N ARG A 75 -6.09 13.65 -12.80
CA ARG A 75 -5.10 14.13 -11.82
C ARG A 75 -4.72 13.14 -10.73
N PHE A 76 -5.42 12.01 -10.61
CA PHE A 76 -5.08 11.00 -9.62
C PHE A 76 -4.06 10.02 -10.23
N ASP A 77 -2.80 10.08 -9.78
CA ASP A 77 -1.79 9.04 -10.03
C ASP A 77 -1.89 7.99 -8.91
N PRO A 78 -2.51 6.82 -9.17
CA PRO A 78 -2.72 5.82 -8.12
C PRO A 78 -1.43 5.21 -7.62
N THR A 79 -0.37 5.22 -8.44
CA THR A 79 0.90 4.57 -8.10
C THR A 79 1.74 5.46 -7.20
N GLY A 80 1.83 6.74 -7.51
CA GLY A 80 2.54 7.73 -6.69
C GLY A 80 1.84 8.01 -5.35
N ALA A 81 0.50 7.96 -5.31
CA ALA A 81 -0.28 8.27 -4.12
C ALA A 81 -0.50 7.07 -3.16
N LEU A 82 -0.11 5.85 -3.54
CA LEU A 82 -0.43 4.65 -2.76
C LEU A 82 0.19 4.67 -1.35
N ALA A 83 1.43 5.14 -1.22
CA ALA A 83 2.09 5.21 0.09
C ALA A 83 1.36 6.18 1.03
N GLU A 84 0.94 7.34 0.51
CA GLU A 84 0.16 8.33 1.27
C GLU A 84 -1.23 7.79 1.63
N PHE A 85 -1.88 7.08 0.71
CA PHE A 85 -3.15 6.42 0.97
C PHE A 85 -3.06 5.40 2.10
N LEU A 86 -2.01 4.58 2.13
CA LEU A 86 -1.79 3.60 3.20
C LEU A 86 -1.42 4.28 4.53
N ASP A 87 -0.62 5.35 4.50
CA ASP A 87 -0.21 6.10 5.69
C ASP A 87 -1.41 6.78 6.38
N HIS A 88 -2.36 7.28 5.59
CA HIS A 88 -3.58 7.95 6.05
C HIS A 88 -4.82 7.04 6.15
N ALA A 89 -4.67 5.74 5.90
CA ALA A 89 -5.77 4.80 6.05
C ALA A 89 -6.24 4.77 7.53
N PRO A 90 -7.56 4.76 7.79
CA PRO A 90 -8.10 4.78 9.17
C PRO A 90 -7.96 3.44 9.89
N VAL A 91 -7.54 2.39 9.18
CA VAL A 91 -7.25 1.08 9.77
C VAL A 91 -5.76 0.99 10.08
N ALA A 92 -5.42 0.39 11.21
CA ALA A 92 -4.03 0.15 11.57
C ALA A 92 -3.42 -0.89 10.61
N ILE A 93 -2.28 -0.54 10.01
CA ILE A 93 -1.57 -1.37 9.04
C ILE A 93 -0.11 -1.44 9.46
N HIS A 94 0.43 -2.65 9.46
CA HIS A 94 1.85 -2.87 9.65
C HIS A 94 2.34 -4.07 8.84
N SER A 95 3.65 -4.15 8.70
CA SER A 95 4.36 -5.24 8.07
C SER A 95 5.48 -5.70 8.97
N VAL A 96 5.62 -7.01 9.14
CA VAL A 96 6.78 -7.62 9.81
C VAL A 96 7.54 -8.52 8.83
N ASP A 97 8.83 -8.72 9.05
CA ASP A 97 9.59 -9.75 8.33
C ASP A 97 9.26 -11.16 8.84
N ALA A 98 9.87 -12.18 8.23
CA ALA A 98 9.69 -13.58 8.62
C ALA A 98 10.19 -13.89 10.05
N ALA A 99 11.02 -13.03 10.65
CA ALA A 99 11.47 -13.14 12.04
C ALA A 99 10.54 -12.39 13.01
N GLY A 100 9.47 -11.75 12.51
CA GLY A 100 8.54 -10.98 13.32
C GLY A 100 9.04 -9.58 13.68
N THR A 101 10.07 -9.07 13.02
CA THR A 101 10.56 -7.69 13.20
C THR A 101 9.68 -6.73 12.41
N ILE A 102 9.19 -5.66 13.05
CA ILE A 102 8.36 -4.64 12.40
C ILE A 102 9.20 -3.89 11.37
N LEU A 103 8.82 -3.96 10.10
CA LEU A 103 9.47 -3.27 9.00
C LEU A 103 8.87 -1.89 8.75
N TRP A 104 7.56 -1.76 8.92
CA TRP A 104 6.80 -0.55 8.66
C TRP A 104 5.45 -0.61 9.37
N ALA A 105 4.94 0.56 9.76
CA ALA A 105 3.62 0.76 10.32
C ALA A 105 3.07 2.12 9.87
N ASN A 106 1.77 2.21 9.61
CA ASN A 106 1.11 3.47 9.30
C ASN A 106 0.76 4.28 10.55
N ARG A 107 0.27 5.51 10.35
CA ARG A 107 -0.15 6.38 11.46
C ARG A 107 -1.22 5.75 12.34
N ALA A 108 -2.22 5.09 11.76
CA ALA A 108 -3.30 4.49 12.54
C ALA A 108 -2.82 3.40 13.51
N GLU A 109 -1.81 2.60 13.14
CA GLU A 109 -1.17 1.63 14.05
C GLU A 109 -0.40 2.34 15.17
N LEU A 110 0.38 3.35 14.82
CA LEU A 110 1.17 4.13 15.78
C LEU A 110 0.28 4.87 16.78
N ASP A 111 -0.80 5.49 16.31
CA ASP A 111 -1.79 6.19 17.13
C ASP A 111 -2.58 5.22 18.02
N LEU A 112 -2.95 4.04 17.50
CA LEU A 112 -3.63 2.98 18.26
C LEU A 112 -2.82 2.54 19.48
N LEU A 113 -1.50 2.38 19.31
CA LEU A 113 -0.60 1.88 20.36
C LEU A 113 0.14 3.00 21.12
N GLY A 114 0.08 4.23 20.64
CA GLY A 114 0.70 5.41 21.25
C GLY A 114 2.23 5.44 21.15
N TYR A 115 2.82 4.79 20.15
CA TYR A 115 4.28 4.78 19.93
C TYR A 115 4.67 5.70 18.76
N THR A 116 5.90 6.23 18.80
CA THR A 116 6.48 6.84 17.59
C THR A 116 7.08 5.77 16.67
N ALA A 117 7.29 6.11 15.40
CA ALA A 117 7.89 5.19 14.45
C ALA A 117 9.29 4.71 14.89
N GLU A 118 10.08 5.59 15.52
CA GLU A 118 11.43 5.30 16.01
C GLU A 118 11.44 4.31 17.19
N GLU A 119 10.37 4.29 17.99
CA GLU A 119 10.20 3.37 19.11
C GLU A 119 9.64 2.02 18.67
N TYR A 120 8.88 1.99 17.57
CA TYR A 120 8.09 0.84 17.13
C TYR A 120 8.76 0.04 16.00
N VAL A 121 9.19 0.73 14.94
CA VAL A 121 9.78 0.09 13.75
C VAL A 121 11.18 -0.44 14.09
N GLY A 122 11.48 -1.65 13.59
CA GLY A 122 12.71 -2.39 13.88
C GLY A 122 12.67 -3.20 15.18
N GLN A 123 11.60 -3.09 15.97
CA GLN A 123 11.42 -3.92 17.16
C GLN A 123 10.72 -5.25 16.81
N PRO A 124 10.98 -6.32 17.59
CA PRO A 124 10.20 -7.54 17.51
C PRO A 124 8.74 -7.29 17.91
N MET A 125 7.78 -7.66 17.06
CA MET A 125 6.34 -7.45 17.29
C MET A 125 5.86 -8.09 18.60
N VAL A 126 6.46 -9.20 19.00
CA VAL A 126 6.16 -9.92 20.24
C VAL A 126 6.33 -9.07 21.51
N ARG A 127 7.14 -8.00 21.47
CA ARG A 127 7.26 -7.06 22.59
C ARG A 127 5.96 -6.32 22.91
N PHE A 128 5.13 -6.13 21.90
CA PHE A 128 3.88 -5.38 22.01
C PHE A 128 2.66 -6.30 22.18
N ALA A 129 2.83 -7.62 22.13
CA ALA A 129 1.76 -8.57 22.39
C ALA A 129 1.48 -8.69 23.91
N ALA A 130 0.21 -8.61 24.29
CA ALA A 130 -0.20 -8.97 25.64
C ALA A 130 -0.20 -10.50 25.84
N ASP A 131 -0.40 -11.25 24.74
CA ASP A 131 -0.36 -12.71 24.67
C ASP A 131 0.71 -13.15 23.65
N PRO A 132 1.99 -13.26 24.04
CA PRO A 132 3.07 -13.62 23.13
C PRO A 132 2.84 -14.92 22.37
N ASP A 133 2.36 -15.97 23.04
CA ASP A 133 2.16 -17.29 22.43
C ASP A 133 1.12 -17.26 21.31
N VAL A 134 0.06 -16.44 21.48
CA VAL A 134 -0.99 -16.26 20.48
C VAL A 134 -0.44 -15.54 19.24
N LEU A 135 0.38 -14.51 19.42
CA LEU A 135 1.04 -13.84 18.30
C LEU A 135 2.00 -14.80 17.58
N LEU A 136 2.78 -15.58 18.33
CA LEU A 136 3.75 -16.51 17.75
C LEU A 136 3.07 -17.60 16.91
N ASP A 137 1.94 -18.15 17.37
CA ASP A 137 1.09 -19.05 16.56
C ASP A 137 0.64 -18.37 15.26
N MET A 138 0.15 -17.13 15.35
CA MET A 138 -0.27 -16.38 14.15
C MET A 138 0.88 -16.16 13.16
N LEU A 139 2.06 -15.78 13.65
CA LEU A 139 3.25 -15.58 12.81
C LEU A 139 3.69 -16.89 12.15
N ASP A 140 3.71 -17.99 12.90
CA ASP A 140 4.02 -19.32 12.37
C ASP A 140 3.06 -19.70 11.24
N ARG A 141 1.75 -19.53 11.46
CA ARG A 141 0.74 -19.85 10.43
C ARG A 141 0.87 -18.99 9.18
N VAL A 142 1.09 -17.68 9.34
CA VAL A 142 1.27 -16.76 8.20
C VAL A 142 2.55 -17.08 7.43
N THR A 143 3.64 -17.37 8.13
CA THR A 143 4.91 -17.79 7.49
C THR A 143 4.78 -19.14 6.79
N HIS A 144 3.91 -20.03 7.24
CA HIS A 144 3.57 -21.27 6.52
C HIS A 144 2.52 -21.07 5.39
N GLY A 145 2.20 -19.82 5.05
CA GLY A 145 1.36 -19.48 3.90
C GLY A 145 -0.13 -19.37 4.20
N GLU A 146 -0.55 -19.48 5.46
CA GLU A 146 -1.94 -19.25 5.83
C GLU A 146 -2.31 -17.75 5.69
N THR A 147 -3.53 -17.49 5.22
CA THR A 147 -4.15 -16.18 5.31
C THR A 147 -5.05 -16.14 6.54
N LEU A 148 -4.65 -15.37 7.55
CA LEU A 148 -5.45 -15.16 8.75
C LEU A 148 -6.58 -14.18 8.47
N ARG A 149 -7.74 -14.48 9.05
CA ARG A 149 -8.93 -13.62 8.99
C ARG A 149 -9.55 -13.45 10.37
N ASP A 150 -9.84 -12.20 10.72
CA ASP A 150 -10.48 -11.76 11.97
C ASP A 150 -9.99 -12.52 13.22
N ARG A 151 -8.66 -12.67 13.36
CA ARG A 151 -8.09 -13.36 14.53
C ARG A 151 -7.96 -12.40 15.70
N ASP A 152 -8.57 -12.72 16.83
CA ASP A 152 -8.43 -11.95 18.07
C ASP A 152 -6.97 -11.94 18.53
N LEU A 153 -6.43 -10.75 18.77
CA LEU A 153 -5.15 -10.52 19.41
C LEU A 153 -5.30 -9.38 20.42
N ARG A 154 -4.48 -9.43 21.47
CA ARG A 154 -4.36 -8.34 22.44
C ARG A 154 -2.99 -7.71 22.33
N LEU A 155 -2.96 -6.41 22.09
CA LEU A 155 -1.74 -5.62 22.04
C LEU A 155 -1.64 -4.72 23.27
N ARG A 156 -0.42 -4.45 23.71
CA ARG A 156 -0.10 -3.56 24.82
C ARG A 156 0.37 -2.23 24.24
N ALA A 157 -0.40 -1.19 24.48
CA ALA A 157 -0.03 0.17 24.13
C ALA A 157 1.06 0.72 25.07
N LYS A 158 1.68 1.84 24.69
CA LYS A 158 2.75 2.51 25.44
C LYS A 158 2.32 2.93 26.84
N ASP A 159 1.07 3.34 27.00
CA ASP A 159 0.47 3.70 28.30
C ASP A 159 0.15 2.47 29.18
N GLY A 160 0.44 1.26 28.69
CA GLY A 160 0.16 -0.01 29.37
C GLY A 160 -1.26 -0.54 29.16
N THR A 161 -2.14 0.20 28.49
CA THR A 161 -3.50 -0.26 28.20
C THR A 161 -3.49 -1.41 27.21
N ILE A 162 -4.51 -2.27 27.33
CA ILE A 162 -4.70 -3.39 26.40
C ILE A 162 -5.67 -2.96 25.30
N ARG A 163 -5.20 -3.06 24.06
CA ARG A 163 -5.98 -2.89 22.85
C ARG A 163 -6.39 -4.27 22.33
N HIS A 164 -7.70 -4.48 22.19
CA HIS A 164 -8.25 -5.67 21.57
C HIS A 164 -8.36 -5.43 20.08
N VAL A 165 -7.72 -6.26 19.28
CA VAL A 165 -7.70 -6.12 17.82
C VAL A 165 -8.10 -7.41 17.11
N LEU A 166 -8.72 -7.27 15.94
CA LEU A 166 -8.89 -8.34 14.98
C LEU A 166 -7.84 -8.22 13.89
N ILE A 167 -7.06 -9.27 13.71
CA ILE A 167 -5.96 -9.35 12.77
C ILE A 167 -6.40 -10.05 11.49
N ASN A 168 -6.17 -9.36 10.36
CA ASN A 168 -6.15 -9.95 9.03
C ASN A 168 -4.71 -9.88 8.51
N SER A 169 -4.11 -11.02 8.18
CA SER A 169 -2.69 -11.04 7.79
C SER A 169 -2.39 -12.15 6.81
N ASN A 170 -1.49 -11.89 5.87
CA ASN A 170 -0.92 -12.89 4.99
C ASN A 170 0.53 -12.54 4.63
N MET A 171 1.26 -13.52 4.10
CA MET A 171 2.65 -13.35 3.68
C MET A 171 2.74 -12.82 2.25
N LEU A 172 3.54 -11.77 2.04
CA LEU A 172 4.05 -11.38 0.73
C LEU A 172 5.25 -12.27 0.41
N VAL A 173 5.09 -13.12 -0.61
CA VAL A 173 6.15 -13.95 -1.16
C VAL A 173 6.51 -13.42 -2.54
N GLN A 174 7.80 -13.20 -2.78
CA GLN A 174 8.33 -12.79 -4.08
C GLN A 174 9.49 -13.71 -4.44
N ASP A 175 9.47 -14.28 -5.65
CA ASP A 175 10.49 -15.21 -6.15
C ASP A 175 10.77 -16.39 -5.19
N GLY A 176 9.72 -16.88 -4.51
CA GLY A 176 9.81 -17.96 -3.52
C GLY A 176 10.36 -17.56 -2.16
N LYS A 177 10.70 -16.28 -1.96
CA LYS A 177 11.19 -15.74 -0.69
C LYS A 177 10.10 -14.98 0.06
N GLN A 178 9.96 -15.26 1.36
CA GLN A 178 9.11 -14.49 2.26
C GLN A 178 9.72 -13.10 2.48
N ILE A 179 8.98 -12.06 2.10
CA ILE A 179 9.46 -10.68 2.15
C ILE A 179 8.96 -9.99 3.42
N ALA A 180 7.64 -9.96 3.59
CA ALA A 180 6.99 -9.30 4.71
C ALA A 180 5.54 -9.77 4.84
N THR A 181 4.93 -9.58 6.01
CA THR A 181 3.49 -9.70 6.16
C THR A 181 2.78 -8.46 5.65
N ARG A 182 1.51 -8.62 5.24
CA ARG A 182 0.55 -7.52 5.05
C ARG A 182 -0.49 -7.67 6.13
N CYS A 183 -0.34 -6.91 7.22
CA CYS A 183 -1.20 -7.01 8.39
C CYS A 183 -2.12 -5.80 8.49
N PHE A 184 -3.40 -6.07 8.77
CA PHE A 184 -4.40 -5.07 9.13
C PHE A 184 -4.91 -5.42 10.52
N ALA A 185 -4.85 -4.44 11.43
CA ALA A 185 -5.38 -4.54 12.77
C ALA A 185 -6.62 -3.64 12.89
N ARG A 186 -7.77 -4.25 13.21
CA ARG A 186 -9.00 -3.52 13.50
C ARG A 186 -9.20 -3.45 15.01
N ASP A 187 -9.20 -2.24 15.56
CA ASP A 187 -9.49 -2.03 16.98
C ASP A 187 -10.97 -2.35 17.28
N ILE A 188 -11.17 -3.26 18.23
CA ILE A 188 -12.47 -3.68 18.76
C ILE A 188 -12.52 -3.50 20.28
N THR A 189 -11.64 -2.67 20.84
CA THR A 189 -11.53 -2.42 22.29
C THR A 189 -12.82 -1.89 22.87
N GLU A 190 -13.42 -0.88 22.25
CA GLU A 190 -14.69 -0.31 22.71
C GLU A 190 -15.84 -1.31 22.61
N GLN A 191 -15.89 -2.09 21.52
CA GLN A 191 -16.87 -3.16 21.34
C GLN A 191 -16.77 -4.20 22.47
N LYS A 192 -15.57 -4.72 22.75
CA LYS A 192 -15.35 -5.71 23.83
C LYS A 192 -15.64 -5.13 25.21
N ARG A 193 -15.42 -3.82 25.44
CA ARG A 193 -15.80 -3.15 26.69
C ARG A 193 -17.32 -3.10 26.85
N ALA A 194 -18.03 -2.65 25.81
CA ALA A 194 -19.49 -2.59 25.82
C ALA A 194 -20.15 -3.97 25.99
N GLU A 195 -19.61 -5.01 25.35
CA GLU A 195 -20.06 -6.40 25.53
C GLU A 195 -19.90 -6.86 26.98
N ARG A 196 -18.74 -6.60 27.60
CA ARG A 196 -18.48 -6.97 29.01
C ARG A 196 -19.39 -6.25 30.00
N ASP A 197 -19.69 -4.98 29.75
CA ASP A 197 -20.55 -4.19 30.64
C ASP A 197 -22.01 -4.66 30.53
N ARG A 198 -22.47 -5.04 29.33
CA ARG A 198 -23.78 -5.65 29.13
C ARG A 198 -23.90 -7.01 29.82
N ASP A 199 -22.88 -7.86 29.71
CA ASP A 199 -22.93 -9.22 30.25
C ASP A 199 -22.76 -9.26 31.79
N ARG A 200 -22.45 -8.13 32.43
CA ARG A 200 -22.36 -7.95 33.89
C ARG A 200 -23.66 -7.46 34.54
N LEU A 201 -24.64 -7.04 33.74
CA LEU A 201 -25.98 -6.61 34.18
C LEU A 201 -26.94 -7.81 34.22
#